data_AF-A0A7S0G2L4-F1
#
_entry.id   AF-A0A7S0G2L4-F1
#
_cell.length_a   1.000
_cell.length_b   1.000
_cell.length_c   1.000
_cell.angle_alpha   90.00
_cell.angle_beta   90.00
_cell.angle_gamma   90.00
#
_symmetry.space_group_name_H-M   'P 1'
#
loop_
_entity.id
_entity.type
_entity.pdbx_description
1 polymer ?
#
loop_
_entity_poly.entity_id
_entity_poly.type
_entity_poly.pdbx_seq_one_letter_code
_entity_poly.pdbx_strand_id
1 'polypeptide(L)'
;EDPIPGPDENLISEEHKQWIDTNEYVSNTPLLFRGGETEALKRLERSLSDPKWVANFEKPKTSPNSLDPSTTVLSPYLAMGCLSPKVFWHRLADIYARHPKHSVPPVSLHGQLLFREYFHAVGYTTDNFERMEGNGI
;
A
#
# COMPACT_ATOMS: atom_id res chain seq x y z
N GLU A 1 -20.24 37.18 18.78
CA GLU A 1 -21.31 36.21 18.47
C GLU A 1 -21.13 35.05 19.43
N ASP A 2 -22.15 34.76 20.23
CA ASP A 2 -22.11 33.59 21.11
C ASP A 2 -22.09 32.30 20.27
N PRO A 3 -21.43 31.23 20.72
CA PRO A 3 -21.42 29.97 20.00
C PRO A 3 -22.86 29.49 19.77
N ILE A 4 -23.18 29.14 18.53
CA ILE A 4 -24.46 28.51 18.19
C ILE A 4 -24.58 27.26 19.07
N PRO A 5 -25.63 27.11 19.89
CA PRO A 5 -25.80 25.92 20.71
C PRO A 5 -25.82 24.69 19.80
N GLY A 6 -25.02 23.68 20.17
CA GLY A 6 -25.00 22.40 19.48
C GLY A 6 -26.39 21.75 19.48
N PRO A 7 -26.65 20.80 18.57
CA PRO A 7 -27.93 20.11 18.51
C PRO A 7 -28.27 19.46 19.86
N ASP A 8 -29.53 19.52 20.28
CA ASP A 8 -30.02 18.88 21.51
C ASP A 8 -29.80 17.36 21.40
N GLU A 9 -28.92 16.83 22.25
CA GLU A 9 -28.53 15.42 22.28
C GLU A 9 -29.73 14.46 22.49
N ASN A 10 -30.84 14.98 23.05
CA ASN A 10 -32.07 14.21 23.26
C ASN A 10 -32.91 14.02 21.99
N LEU A 11 -32.60 14.73 20.90
CA LEU A 11 -33.29 14.62 19.60
C LEU A 11 -32.53 13.75 18.58
N ILE A 12 -31.37 13.23 18.95
CA ILE A 12 -30.55 12.38 18.09
C ILE A 12 -31.12 10.95 18.15
N SER A 13 -31.48 10.39 16.99
CA SER A 13 -31.94 9.00 16.92
C SER A 13 -30.85 8.05 17.42
N GLU A 14 -31.25 6.91 17.99
CA GLU A 14 -30.29 5.90 18.47
C GLU A 14 -29.35 5.41 17.36
N GLU A 15 -29.84 5.37 16.10
CA GLU A 15 -29.02 5.07 14.92
C GLU A 15 -27.92 6.11 14.69
N HIS A 16 -28.22 7.38 14.91
CA HIS A 16 -27.28 8.48 14.72
C HIS A 16 -26.27 8.57 15.88
N LYS A 17 -26.68 8.23 17.11
CA LYS A 17 -25.75 8.05 18.25
C LYS A 17 -24.78 6.89 17.98
N GLN A 18 -25.29 5.75 17.51
CA GLN A 18 -24.46 4.61 17.13
C GLN A 18 -23.48 4.97 16.00
N TRP A 19 -23.90 5.78 15.03
CA TRP A 19 -23.02 6.28 13.97
C TRP A 19 -21.92 7.19 14.53
N ILE A 20 -22.26 8.14 15.41
CA ILE A 20 -21.29 9.03 16.07
C ILE A 20 -20.27 8.21 16.87
N ASP A 21 -20.72 7.28 17.71
CA ASP A 21 -19.86 6.43 18.55
C ASP A 21 -18.93 5.56 17.68
N THR A 22 -19.44 5.02 16.58
CA THR A 22 -18.64 4.25 15.62
C THR A 22 -17.58 5.13 14.97
N ASN A 23 -17.93 6.35 14.59
CA ASN A 23 -17.00 7.28 13.95
C ASN A 23 -15.96 7.84 14.94
N GLU A 24 -16.33 8.02 16.20
CA GLU A 24 -15.43 8.41 17.29
C GLU A 24 -14.46 7.28 17.67
N TYR A 25 -14.92 6.03 17.66
CA TYR A 25 -14.04 4.87 17.84
C TYR A 25 -13.07 4.70 16.66
N VAL A 26 -13.54 4.90 15.42
CA VAL A 26 -12.71 4.87 14.21
C VAL A 26 -11.69 6.01 14.20
N SER A 27 -12.06 7.20 14.67
CA SER A 27 -11.15 8.35 14.75
C SER A 27 -10.07 8.16 15.83
N ASN A 28 -10.38 7.45 16.92
CA ASN A 28 -9.45 7.12 18.00
C ASN A 28 -8.59 5.87 17.75
N THR A 29 -8.85 5.13 16.67
CA THR A 29 -7.99 4.01 16.27
C THR A 29 -6.77 4.56 15.52
N PRO A 30 -5.52 4.26 15.95
CA PRO A 30 -4.34 4.76 15.26
C PRO A 30 -4.27 4.20 13.84
N LEU A 31 -4.38 5.09 12.84
CA LEU A 31 -4.18 4.75 11.44
C LEU A 31 -2.72 4.32 11.21
N LEU A 32 -2.47 3.01 11.22
CA LEU A 32 -1.12 2.42 11.01
C LEU A 32 -0.48 2.86 9.69
N PHE A 33 -1.30 3.04 8.64
CA PHE A 33 -0.87 3.42 7.30
C PHE A 33 -1.72 4.58 6.80
N ARG A 34 -1.28 5.81 7.12
CA ARG A 34 -1.92 7.03 6.60
C ARG A 34 -1.75 7.09 5.08
N GLY A 35 -2.83 7.44 4.36
CA GLY A 35 -2.81 7.62 2.91
C GLY A 35 -2.17 8.94 2.47
N GLY A 36 -2.08 9.13 1.16
CA GLY A 36 -1.59 10.37 0.52
C GLY A 36 -0.15 10.27 0.00
N GLU A 37 0.17 11.11 -1.00
CA GLU A 37 1.48 11.15 -1.67
C GLU A 37 2.63 11.44 -0.70
N THR A 38 2.46 12.41 0.20
CA THR A 38 3.49 12.78 1.18
C THR A 38 3.90 11.60 2.05
N GLU A 39 2.95 10.82 2.55
CA GLU A 39 3.25 9.63 3.36
C GLU A 39 3.83 8.52 2.48
N ALA A 40 3.36 8.38 1.25
CA ALA A 40 3.88 7.41 0.29
C ALA A 40 5.38 7.62 0.01
N LEU A 41 5.79 8.85 -0.28
CA LEU A 41 7.19 9.21 -0.55
C LEU A 41 8.05 9.05 0.69
N LYS A 42 7.57 9.52 1.86
CA LYS A 42 8.27 9.33 3.13
C LYS A 42 8.52 7.85 3.44
N ARG A 43 7.52 7.00 3.17
CA ARG A 43 7.63 5.55 3.39
C ARG A 43 8.51 4.86 2.35
N LEU A 44 8.50 5.33 1.10
CA LEU A 44 9.43 4.89 0.07
C LEU A 44 10.87 5.12 0.51
N GLU A 45 11.21 6.35 0.90
CA GLU A 45 12.57 6.69 1.35
C GLU A 45 12.97 5.88 2.60
N ARG A 46 12.05 5.66 3.54
CA ARG A 46 12.28 4.77 4.68
C ARG A 46 12.56 3.32 4.25
N SER A 47 11.78 2.79 3.31
CA SER A 47 11.93 1.42 2.80
C SER A 47 13.24 1.22 2.03
N LEU A 48 13.75 2.29 1.42
CA LEU A 48 14.99 2.29 0.64
C LEU A 48 16.22 2.74 1.45
N SER A 49 16.05 3.08 2.73
CA SER A 49 17.11 3.59 3.60
C SER A 49 18.24 2.61 3.86
N ASP A 50 18.00 1.29 3.71
CA ASP A 50 19.02 0.25 3.74
C ASP A 50 19.23 -0.34 2.33
N PRO A 51 20.19 0.19 1.55
CA PRO A 51 20.53 -0.31 0.22
C PRO A 51 20.94 -1.78 0.20
N LYS A 52 21.52 -2.31 1.30
CA LYS A 52 21.92 -3.72 1.36
C LYS A 52 20.70 -4.61 1.51
N TRP A 53 19.73 -4.22 2.34
CA TRP A 53 18.45 -4.93 2.41
C TRP A 53 17.73 -4.91 1.06
N VAL A 54 17.67 -3.74 0.40
CA VAL A 54 17.05 -3.61 -0.93
C VAL A 54 17.74 -4.50 -1.97
N ALA A 55 19.08 -4.50 -2.00
CA ALA A 55 19.86 -5.31 -2.92
C ALA A 55 19.71 -6.82 -2.68
N ASN A 56 19.52 -7.25 -1.43
CA ASN A 56 19.41 -8.67 -1.07
C ASN A 56 17.95 -9.13 -0.85
N PHE A 57 16.96 -8.27 -1.08
CA PHE A 57 15.56 -8.59 -0.87
C PHE A 57 15.13 -9.76 -1.75
N GLU A 58 14.54 -10.79 -1.14
CA GLU A 58 13.92 -11.90 -1.86
C GLU A 58 12.57 -12.23 -1.21
N LYS A 59 11.50 -12.14 -2.00
CA LYS A 59 10.13 -12.35 -1.50
C LYS A 59 9.93 -13.69 -0.77
N PRO A 60 10.45 -14.85 -1.21
CA PRO A 60 10.27 -16.12 -0.49
C PRO A 60 10.96 -16.18 0.88
N LYS A 61 11.97 -15.34 1.12
CA LYS A 61 12.72 -15.27 2.38
C LYS A 61 12.08 -14.31 3.40
N THR A 62 10.97 -13.69 3.05
CA THR A 62 10.24 -12.79 3.96
C THR A 62 9.42 -13.60 4.97
N SER A 63 9.27 -13.09 6.18
CA SER A 63 8.45 -13.75 7.22
C SER A 63 6.99 -13.34 7.06
N PRO A 64 6.07 -14.25 6.64
CA PRO A 64 4.65 -13.93 6.50
C PRO A 64 3.92 -13.85 7.85
N ASN A 65 4.48 -14.45 8.90
CA ASN A 65 3.86 -14.54 10.23
C ASN A 65 4.40 -13.50 11.22
N SER A 66 5.23 -12.56 10.75
CA SER A 66 5.73 -11.47 11.58
C SER A 66 4.62 -10.44 11.81
N LEU A 67 4.50 -9.95 13.05
CA LEU A 67 3.60 -8.83 13.38
C LEU A 67 4.08 -7.53 12.73
N ASP A 68 5.39 -7.38 12.59
CA ASP A 68 6.00 -6.28 11.84
C ASP A 68 6.15 -6.64 10.35
N PRO A 69 5.87 -5.71 9.44
CA PRO A 69 5.95 -5.97 8.02
C PRO A 69 7.38 -6.26 7.58
N SER A 70 7.60 -7.45 7.02
CA SER A 70 8.87 -7.89 6.43
C SER A 70 9.07 -7.40 4.98
N THR A 71 8.18 -6.52 4.49
CA THR A 71 8.18 -5.93 3.14
C THR A 71 7.94 -4.42 3.21
N THR A 72 7.96 -3.74 2.07
CA THR A 72 7.90 -2.26 2.00
C THR A 72 6.56 -1.66 2.45
N VAL A 73 5.46 -2.42 2.38
CA VAL A 73 4.09 -1.93 2.61
C VAL A 73 3.73 -0.75 1.70
N LEU A 74 4.26 -0.73 0.48
CA LEU A 74 3.95 0.31 -0.51
C LEU A 74 2.73 -0.01 -1.39
N SER A 75 2.16 -1.21 -1.27
CA SER A 75 1.00 -1.66 -2.06
C SER A 75 -0.23 -0.73 -1.99
N PRO A 76 -0.68 -0.21 -0.82
CA PRO A 76 -1.85 0.68 -0.81
C PRO A 76 -1.59 2.00 -1.56
N TYR A 77 -0.36 2.51 -1.48
CA TYR A 77 0.02 3.76 -2.16
C TYR A 77 0.15 3.57 -3.67
N LEU A 78 0.63 2.42 -4.12
CA LEU A 78 0.68 2.06 -5.54
C LEU A 78 -0.73 1.83 -6.11
N ALA A 79 -1.62 1.18 -5.35
CA ALA A 79 -3.00 0.92 -5.78
C ALA A 79 -3.81 2.22 -5.95
N MET A 80 -3.63 3.18 -5.02
CA MET A 80 -4.31 4.48 -5.06
C MET A 80 -3.60 5.55 -5.90
N GLY A 81 -2.46 5.22 -6.52
CA GLY A 81 -1.67 6.20 -7.30
C GLY A 81 -0.96 7.28 -6.47
N CYS A 82 -0.96 7.18 -5.14
CA CYS A 82 -0.20 8.07 -4.26
C CYS A 82 1.32 7.91 -4.45
N LEU A 83 1.77 6.74 -4.93
CA LEU A 83 3.15 6.51 -5.34
C LEU A 83 3.19 6.10 -6.80
N SER A 84 4.01 6.78 -7.59
CA SER A 84 4.26 6.37 -8.99
C SER A 84 5.11 5.09 -9.04
N PRO A 85 4.68 4.05 -9.78
CA PRO A 85 5.49 2.84 -9.98
C PRO A 85 6.79 3.14 -10.73
N LYS A 86 6.81 4.18 -11.60
CA LYS A 86 8.01 4.62 -12.31
C LYS A 86 9.03 5.24 -11.36
N VAL A 87 8.58 6.08 -10.41
CA VAL A 87 9.46 6.65 -9.39
C VAL A 87 10.09 5.54 -8.56
N PHE A 88 9.29 4.57 -8.12
CA PHE A 88 9.80 3.44 -7.36
C PHE A 88 10.79 2.59 -8.19
N TRP A 89 10.48 2.32 -9.46
CA TRP A 89 11.36 1.59 -10.37
C TRP A 89 12.74 2.25 -10.52
N HIS A 90 12.78 3.54 -10.79
CA HIS A 90 14.03 4.27 -10.99
C HIS A 90 14.85 4.37 -9.70
N ARG A 91 14.21 4.60 -8.55
CA ARG A 91 14.88 4.59 -7.24
C ARG A 91 15.56 3.25 -6.94
N LEU A 92 14.90 2.14 -7.28
CA LEU A 92 15.51 0.81 -7.18
C LEU A 92 16.67 0.63 -8.16
N ALA A 93 16.52 1.09 -9.41
CA ALA A 93 17.58 1.02 -10.41
C ALA A 93 18.84 1.77 -9.98
N ASP A 94 18.70 2.95 -9.37
CA ASP A 94 19.82 3.73 -8.82
C ASP A 94 20.55 2.98 -7.69
N ILE A 95 19.84 2.22 -6.87
CA ILE A 95 20.45 1.36 -5.84
C ILE A 95 21.16 0.18 -6.50
N TYR A 96 20.50 -0.54 -7.40
CA TYR A 96 21.07 -1.71 -8.07
C TYR A 96 22.31 -1.38 -8.90
N ALA A 97 22.36 -0.20 -9.54
CA ALA A 97 23.55 0.28 -10.23
C ALA A 97 24.79 0.41 -9.32
N ARG A 98 24.59 0.67 -8.03
CA ARG A 98 25.66 0.77 -7.01
C ARG A 98 25.98 -0.58 -6.35
N HIS A 99 25.14 -1.60 -6.55
CA HIS A 99 25.22 -2.91 -5.91
C HIS A 99 25.24 -4.02 -6.97
N PRO A 100 26.38 -4.28 -7.64
CA PRO A 100 26.44 -5.18 -8.82
C PRO A 100 26.01 -6.63 -8.53
N LYS A 101 26.04 -7.05 -7.25
CA LYS A 101 25.41 -8.28 -6.79
C LYS A 101 24.13 -7.90 -6.05
N HIS A 102 23.00 -8.14 -6.69
CA HIS A 102 21.67 -7.94 -6.12
C HIS A 102 20.73 -9.07 -6.55
N SER A 103 19.63 -9.23 -5.84
CA SER A 103 18.58 -10.17 -6.21
C SER A 103 17.97 -9.79 -7.56
N VAL A 104 17.59 -10.81 -8.33
CA VAL A 104 17.01 -10.64 -9.66
C VAL A 104 15.50 -10.97 -9.64
N PRO A 105 14.71 -10.45 -10.59
CA PRO A 105 13.34 -10.92 -10.78
C PRO A 105 13.32 -12.46 -10.94
N PRO A 106 12.29 -13.16 -10.43
CA PRO A 106 11.00 -12.64 -9.92
C PRO A 106 11.01 -12.27 -8.43
N VAL A 107 12.06 -12.61 -7.67
CA VAL A 107 12.07 -12.50 -6.21
C VAL A 107 12.46 -11.12 -5.69
N SER A 108 13.15 -10.31 -6.49
CA SER A 108 13.60 -8.96 -6.13
C SER A 108 12.45 -7.95 -6.02
N LEU A 109 12.73 -6.75 -5.50
CA LEU A 109 11.75 -5.65 -5.45
C LEU A 109 11.31 -5.19 -6.85
N HIS A 110 12.22 -5.16 -7.83
CA HIS A 110 11.82 -4.98 -9.24
C HIS A 110 10.91 -6.12 -9.70
N GLY A 111 11.20 -7.37 -9.31
CA GLY A 111 10.32 -8.51 -9.57
C GLY A 111 8.90 -8.30 -9.05
N GLN A 112 8.76 -7.76 -7.83
CA GLN A 112 7.43 -7.44 -7.27
C GLN A 112 6.68 -6.38 -8.09
N LEU A 113 7.37 -5.38 -8.66
CA LEU A 113 6.76 -4.42 -9.59
C LEU A 113 6.38 -5.07 -10.92
N LEU A 114 7.20 -5.98 -11.44
CA LEU A 114 6.90 -6.71 -12.68
C LEU A 114 5.67 -7.62 -12.51
N PHE A 115 5.47 -8.22 -11.33
CA PHE A 115 4.22 -8.96 -11.04
C PHE A 115 2.99 -8.05 -11.14
N ARG A 116 3.07 -6.81 -10.65
CA ARG A 116 1.99 -5.83 -10.81
C ARG A 116 1.72 -5.57 -12.30
N GLU A 117 2.74 -5.26 -13.09
CA GLU A 117 2.58 -5.00 -14.54
C GLU A 117 2.05 -6.23 -15.30
N TYR A 118 2.52 -7.42 -14.95
CA TYR A 118 2.05 -8.67 -15.54
C TYR A 118 0.55 -8.86 -15.34
N PHE A 119 0.06 -8.78 -14.10
CA PHE A 119 -1.37 -8.96 -13.83
C PHE A 119 -2.22 -7.80 -14.35
N HIS A 120 -1.68 -6.58 -14.41
CA HIS A 120 -2.35 -5.46 -15.08
C HIS A 120 -2.51 -5.71 -16.59
N ALA A 121 -1.47 -6.21 -17.26
CA ALA A 121 -1.53 -6.52 -18.68
C ALA A 121 -2.49 -7.68 -18.97
N VAL A 122 -2.37 -8.79 -18.23
CA VAL A 122 -3.25 -9.95 -18.40
C VAL A 122 -4.71 -9.59 -18.10
N GLY A 123 -4.97 -8.91 -16.99
CA GLY A 123 -6.34 -8.51 -16.61
C GLY A 123 -6.97 -7.51 -17.58
N TYR A 124 -6.17 -6.72 -18.31
CA TYR A 124 -6.68 -5.84 -19.36
C TYR A 124 -7.05 -6.59 -20.64
N THR A 125 -6.33 -7.67 -20.98
CA THR A 125 -6.52 -8.40 -22.23
C THR A 125 -7.46 -9.60 -22.12
N THR A 126 -7.78 -10.04 -20.91
CA THR A 126 -8.59 -11.23 -20.66
C THR A 126 -10.01 -10.83 -20.25
N ASP A 127 -10.99 -11.22 -21.07
CA ASP A 127 -12.40 -11.05 -20.72
C ASP A 127 -12.76 -11.86 -19.47
N ASN A 128 -13.59 -11.28 -18.60
CA ASN A 128 -14.05 -11.90 -17.35
C ASN A 128 -12.92 -12.34 -16.41
N PHE A 129 -11.75 -11.68 -16.44
CA PHE A 129 -10.58 -12.03 -15.62
C PHE A 129 -10.88 -12.08 -14.11
N GLU A 130 -11.88 -11.32 -13.65
CA GLU A 130 -12.28 -11.19 -12.25
C GLU A 130 -13.21 -12.31 -11.74
N ARG A 131 -13.70 -13.20 -12.61
CA ARG A 131 -14.65 -14.27 -12.26
C ARG A 131 -14.21 -15.63 -12.83
N MET A 132 -14.82 -16.70 -12.34
CA MET A 132 -14.52 -18.07 -12.79
C MET A 132 -15.27 -18.42 -14.09
N GLU A 133 -16.59 -18.19 -14.13
CA GLU A 133 -17.40 -18.52 -15.30
C GLU A 133 -17.13 -17.55 -16.46
N GLY A 134 -16.82 -18.10 -17.63
CA GLY A 134 -16.55 -17.31 -18.84
C GLY A 134 -15.15 -16.69 -18.89
N ASN A 135 -14.26 -17.04 -17.96
CA ASN A 135 -12.84 -16.69 -18.02
C ASN A 135 -12.08 -17.71 -18.89
N GLY A 136 -11.28 -17.21 -19.83
CA GLY A 136 -10.62 -18.02 -20.86
C GLY A 136 -9.28 -18.63 -20.46
N ILE A 137 -8.82 -18.39 -19.22
CA ILE A 137 -7.53 -18.86 -18.68
C ILE A 137 -7.69 -19.68 -17.39
#